data_AF-A0A522QF46-F1
#
_entry.id   AF-A0A522QF46-F1
#
_cell.length_a   1.000
_cell.length_b   1.000
_cell.length_c   1.000
_cell.angle_alpha   90.00
_cell.angle_beta   90.00
_cell.angle_gamma   90.00
#
_symmetry.space_group_name_H-M   'P 1'
#
loop_
_entity.id
_entity.type
_entity.pdbx_description
1 polymer ?
#
loop_
_entity_poly.entity_id
_entity_poly.type
_entity_poly.pdbx_seq_one_letter_code
_entity_poly.pdbx_strand_id
1 'polypeptide(L)' 'DPRVTVVPAGAAKGLEFDAVVVLDPERIVRDEPSRAGGLRRLYVVLTRAVSRLVVLHDGPLPPELG' A
#
# COMPACT_ATOMS: atom_id res chain seq x y z
N ASP A 1 16.70 -11.73 13.32
CA ASP A 1 15.40 -11.80 12.63
C ASP A 1 14.74 -10.41 12.66
N PRO A 2 14.68 -9.68 11.54
CA PRO A 2 14.04 -8.38 11.53
C PRO A 2 12.52 -8.54 11.72
N ARG A 3 11.99 -7.98 12.81
CA ARG A 3 10.56 -8.01 13.13
C ARG A 3 9.69 -7.18 12.18
N VAL A 4 10.31 -6.33 11.36
CA VAL A 4 9.66 -5.43 10.40
C VAL A 4 10.54 -5.34 9.15
N THR A 5 9.91 -5.42 7.97
CA THR A 5 10.58 -5.26 6.68
C THR A 5 9.84 -4.22 5.86
N VAL A 6 10.58 -3.27 5.28
CA VAL A 6 10.04 -2.26 4.36
C VAL A 6 10.33 -2.73 2.94
N VAL A 7 9.29 -2.77 2.10
CA VAL A 7 9.40 -3.16 0.70
C VAL A 7 8.73 -2.13 -0.20
N PRO A 8 9.17 -1.97 -1.45
CA PRO A 8 8.41 -1.23 -2.45
C PRO A 8 7.02 -1.84 -2.65
N ALA A 9 6.00 -1.02 -2.89
CA ALA A 9 4.62 -1.47 -3.11
C ALA A 9 4.49 -2.56 -4.19
N GLY A 10 5.29 -2.47 -5.26
CA GLY A 10 5.29 -3.45 -6.35
C GLY A 10 5.76 -4.86 -5.93
N ALA A 11 6.58 -4.96 -4.88
CA ALA A 11 7.07 -6.23 -4.36
C ALA A 11 6.06 -6.92 -3.41
N ALA A 12 4.97 -6.24 -3.02
CA ALA A 12 3.98 -6.79 -2.09
C ALA A 12 3.09 -7.87 -2.73
N LYS A 13 3.05 -7.96 -4.07
CA LYS A 13 2.21 -8.92 -4.79
C LYS A 13 2.59 -10.36 -4.44
N GLY A 14 1.60 -11.15 -4.03
CA GLY A 14 1.79 -12.56 -3.66
C GLY A 14 2.35 -12.78 -2.25
N LEU A 15 2.58 -11.70 -1.49
CA LEU A 15 2.91 -11.77 -0.07
C LEU A 15 1.65 -11.54 0.78
N GLU A 16 1.65 -12.04 2.00
CA GLU A 16 0.61 -11.75 3.00
C GLU A 16 1.27 -11.61 4.37
N PHE A 17 0.74 -10.72 5.19
CA PHE A 17 1.26 -10.42 6.51
C PHE A 17 0.12 -10.27 7.51
N ASP A 18 0.37 -10.68 8.76
CA ASP A 18 -0.59 -10.47 9.85
C ASP A 18 -0.94 -8.99 10.01
N ALA A 19 0.08 -8.11 9.95
CA ALA A 19 -0.09 -6.67 9.97
C ALA A 19 0.64 -5.99 8.80
N VAL A 20 0.00 -5.00 8.18
CA VAL A 20 0.58 -4.15 7.12
C VAL A 20 0.41 -2.69 7.48
N VAL A 21 1.49 -1.92 7.25
CA VAL A 21 1.47 -0.45 7.30
C VAL A 21 1.68 0.08 5.88
N VAL A 22 0.69 0.78 5.34
CA VAL A 22 0.75 1.43 4.03
C VAL A 22 1.17 2.88 4.23
N LEU A 23 2.32 3.24 3.66
CA LEU A 23 2.85 4.60 3.73
C LEU A 23 2.51 5.35 2.44
N ASP A 24 1.98 6.57 2.60
CA ASP A 24 1.69 7.52 1.52
C ASP A 24 0.93 6.90 0.32
N PRO A 25 -0.36 6.57 0.49
CA PRO A 25 -1.15 5.90 -0.55
C PRO A 25 -1.24 6.67 -1.87
N GLU A 26 -1.28 8.01 -1.83
CA GLU A 26 -1.33 8.81 -3.06
C GLU A 26 -0.01 8.73 -3.82
N ARG A 27 1.14 8.65 -3.13
CA ARG A 27 2.42 8.37 -3.78
C ARG A 27 2.43 6.99 -4.44
N ILE A 28 1.87 5.95 -3.81
CA ILE A 28 1.77 4.62 -4.44
C ILE A 28 0.98 4.70 -5.76
N VAL A 29 -0.09 5.50 -5.80
CA VAL A 29 -0.90 5.69 -7.01
C VAL A 29 -0.11 6.47 -8.08
N ARG A 30 0.57 7.54 -7.68
CA ARG A 30 1.33 8.42 -8.58
C ARG A 30 2.59 7.80 -9.17
N ASP A 31 3.23 6.88 -8.44
CA ASP A 31 4.48 6.24 -8.88
C ASP A 31 4.23 5.23 -10.02
N GLU A 32 2.97 4.93 -10.36
CA GLU A 32 2.61 4.10 -11.50
C GLU A 32 2.41 4.89 -12.81
N PRO A 33 2.60 4.26 -13.99
CA PRO A 33 2.44 4.93 -15.28
C PRO A 33 1.05 5.52 -15.56
N SER A 34 0.01 5.04 -14.88
CA SER A 34 -1.35 5.54 -15.01
C SER A 34 -2.06 5.50 -13.67
N ARG A 35 -3.00 6.43 -13.43
CA ARG A 35 -3.80 6.46 -12.20
C ARG A 35 -4.54 5.14 -11.96
N ALA A 36 -5.11 4.55 -13.01
CA ALA A 36 -5.78 3.24 -12.92
C ALA A 36 -4.80 2.12 -12.50
N GLY A 37 -3.58 2.11 -13.04
CA GLY A 37 -2.52 1.18 -12.61
C GLY A 37 -2.12 1.41 -11.14
N GLY A 38 -2.00 2.68 -10.75
CA GLY A 38 -1.76 3.12 -9.38
C GLY A 38 -2.81 2.61 -8.40
N LEU A 39 -4.09 2.83 -8.68
CA LEU A 39 -5.19 2.33 -7.86
C LEU A 39 -5.20 0.79 -7.78
N ARG A 40 -4.85 0.10 -8.88
CA ARG A 40 -4.71 -1.35 -8.88
C ARG A 40 -3.55 -1.81 -7.99
N ARG A 41 -2.42 -1.10 -7.99
CA ARG A 41 -1.30 -1.37 -7.09
C ARG A 41 -1.68 -1.09 -5.63
N LEU A 42 -2.35 0.02 -5.36
CA LEU A 42 -2.82 0.36 -4.03
C LEU A 42 -3.78 -0.70 -3.49
N TYR A 43 -4.73 -1.17 -4.30
CA TYR A 43 -5.62 -2.28 -3.94
C TYR A 43 -4.83 -3.55 -3.57
N VAL A 44 -3.80 -3.91 -4.36
CA VAL A 44 -2.93 -5.06 -4.03
C VAL A 44 -2.30 -4.86 -2.66
N VAL A 45 -1.73 -3.70 -2.36
CA VAL A 45 -1.08 -3.41 -1.08
C VAL A 45 -2.06 -3.45 0.10
N LEU A 46 -3.24 -2.83 -0.03
CA LEU A 46 -4.26 -2.78 1.02
C LEU A 46 -4.79 -4.18 1.38
N THR A 47 -4.74 -5.13 0.45
CA THR A 47 -5.24 -6.50 0.62
C THR A 47 -4.17 -7.50 1.05
N ARG A 48 -2.96 -7.05 1.44
CA ARG A 48 -1.92 -7.96 1.97
C ARG A 48 -2.04 -8.18 3.49
N ALA A 49 -2.87 -7.40 4.18
CA ALA A 49 -3.12 -7.55 5.60
C ALA A 49 -4.13 -8.67 5.86
N VAL A 50 -3.77 -9.63 6.71
CA VAL A 50 -4.67 -10.69 7.18
C VAL A 50 -5.47 -10.22 8.38
N SER A 51 -4.83 -9.54 9.34
CA SER A 51 -5.46 -9.19 10.63
C SER A 51 -5.53 -7.68 10.87
N ARG A 52 -4.48 -6.92 10.54
CA ARG A 52 -4.43 -5.47 10.80
C ARG A 52 -3.87 -4.68 9.63
N LEU A 53 -4.60 -3.65 9.23
CA LEU A 53 -4.18 -2.66 8.25
C LEU A 53 -4.06 -1.29 8.92
N VAL A 54 -2.92 -0.63 8.75
CA VAL A 54 -2.71 0.78 9.12
C VAL A 54 -2.34 1.56 7.87
N VAL A 55 -2.99 2.70 7.66
CA VAL A 55 -2.65 3.64 6.59
C VAL A 55 -2.08 4.89 7.22
N LEU A 56 -0.84 5.25 6.84
CA LEU A 56 -0.19 6.49 7.26
C LEU A 56 0.01 7.37 6.04
N HIS A 57 -0.41 8.63 6.14
CA HIS A 57 -0.29 9.61 5.07
C HIS A 57 0.13 10.96 5.64
N ASP A 58 1.01 11.67 4.94
CA ASP A 58 1.48 13.03 5.27
C ASP A 58 0.81 14.10 4.37
N GLY A 59 0.02 13.65 3.39
CA GLY A 59 -0.71 14.49 2.43
C GLY A 59 -2.16 14.03 2.23
N PRO A 60 -2.87 14.52 1.21
CA PRO A 60 -4.22 14.04 0.90
C PRO A 60 -4.20 12.54 0.60
N LEU A 61 -5.24 11.85 1.03
CA LEU A 61 -5.49 10.48 0.58
C LEU A 61 -5.94 10.50 -0.88
N PRO A 62 -5.75 9.38 -1.61
CA PRO A 62 -6.52 9.13 -2.82
C PRO A 62 -8.02 9.28 -2.48
N PRO A 63 -8.82 9.97 -3.30
CA PRO A 63 -10.25 10.16 -3.06
C PRO A 63 -11.02 8.85 -2.84
N GLU A 64 -10.49 7.73 -3.36
CA GLU A 64 -11.03 6.38 -3.18
C GLU A 64 -10.92 5.87 -1.73
N LEU A 65 -10.11 6.53 -0.88
CA LEU A 65 -9.92 6.23 0.54
C LEU A 65 -10.51 7.30 1.48
N GLY A 66 -10.96 8.45 0.97
CA GLY A 66 -11.54 9.55 1.76
C GLY A 66 -11.57 10.89 1.03
#